data_AF-A0A956PCF0-F1
#
_entry.id   AF-A0A956PCF0-F1
#
_cell.length_a   1.000
_cell.length_b   1.000
_cell.length_c   1.000
_cell.angle_alpha   90.00
_cell.angle_beta   90.00
_cell.angle_gamma   90.00
#
_symmetry.space_group_name_H-M   'P 1'
#
loop_
_entity.id
_entity.type
_entity.pdbx_description
1 polymer ?
#
loop_
_entity_poly.entity_id
_entity_poly.type
_entity_poly.pdbx_seq_one_letter_code
_entity_poly.pdbx_strand_id
1 'polypeptide(L)'
;MGRCVYRLSNTTDPEERLEDAVLAKALHDALGPGLTLLDPEAKFPEGGLHLGRARRNERIPSPLSPDQIPYWEDPAFLRFTARDWGHYDLEGAEEAVARLHKEGRDAVVKSTLGAKHLVTGVPRGTSLGEALDAMVYSFCDRPPCLLVQERVDMRFERRFLFLDGELLTQSAVGSHLTPMSRVWEAGAGADFEDLHLETPGSRRLIHNPALTARMTARALEIAAASEHATFCMDLCLIGEDAACGRIEPIEWNPFQPGQLGLYGCDPRRIAEGVRAHLEANPDLYQGAPTAPPEQPAPAGADLDWTDFDA
;
A
#
# COMPACT_ATOMS: atom_id res chain seq x y z
N MET A 1 -9.48 -25.43 -7.49
CA MET A 1 -8.78 -24.15 -7.23
C MET A 1 -9.77 -23.03 -7.44
N GLY A 2 -9.87 -22.08 -6.51
CA GLY A 2 -10.81 -20.95 -6.61
C GLY A 2 -10.56 -20.09 -7.85
N ARG A 3 -11.60 -19.42 -8.37
CA ARG A 3 -11.47 -18.52 -9.52
C ARG A 3 -10.71 -17.26 -9.10
N CYS A 4 -9.61 -16.94 -9.76
CA CYS A 4 -8.89 -15.68 -9.58
C CYS A 4 -8.91 -14.87 -10.88
N VAL A 5 -9.22 -13.58 -10.78
CA VAL A 5 -9.27 -12.68 -11.93
C VAL A 5 -8.41 -11.46 -11.66
N TYR A 6 -7.61 -11.07 -12.64
CA TYR A 6 -6.78 -9.87 -12.57
C TYR A 6 -7.15 -8.93 -13.71
N ARG A 7 -7.56 -7.71 -13.37
CA ARG A 7 -7.83 -6.69 -14.39
C ARG A 7 -6.64 -5.78 -14.58
N LEU A 8 -6.17 -5.72 -15.82
CA LEU A 8 -5.07 -4.85 -16.23
C LEU A 8 -5.47 -3.38 -16.10
N SER A 9 -4.51 -2.54 -15.77
CA SER A 9 -4.69 -1.10 -15.70
C SER A 9 -4.75 -0.46 -17.11
N ASN A 10 -5.57 0.58 -17.26
CA ASN A 10 -5.53 1.49 -18.42
C ASN A 10 -4.72 2.77 -18.12
N THR A 11 -3.93 2.79 -17.04
CA THR A 11 -3.10 3.93 -16.66
C THR A 11 -2.10 4.27 -17.76
N THR A 12 -1.83 5.57 -17.93
CA THR A 12 -0.80 6.08 -18.84
C THR A 12 0.52 6.33 -18.14
N ASP A 13 0.55 6.22 -16.80
CA ASP A 13 1.78 6.35 -16.02
C ASP A 13 2.71 5.15 -16.32
N PRO A 14 3.95 5.40 -16.76
CA PRO A 14 4.83 4.33 -17.21
C PRO A 14 5.26 3.40 -16.05
N GLU A 15 5.43 3.94 -14.83
CA GLU A 15 5.84 3.13 -13.68
C GLU A 15 4.67 2.25 -13.24
N GLU A 16 3.46 2.80 -13.12
CA GLU A 16 2.28 2.01 -12.77
C GLU A 16 1.99 0.91 -13.80
N ARG A 17 2.19 1.17 -15.10
CA ARG A 17 2.07 0.15 -16.16
C ARG A 17 3.07 -0.98 -15.98
N LEU A 18 4.30 -0.64 -15.59
CA LEU A 18 5.35 -1.63 -15.37
C LEU A 18 5.04 -2.47 -14.12
N GLU A 19 4.60 -1.84 -13.03
CA GLU A 19 4.15 -2.55 -11.82
C GLU A 19 3.01 -3.53 -12.14
N ASP A 20 2.00 -3.08 -12.89
CA ASP A 20 0.85 -3.88 -13.29
C ASP A 20 1.24 -5.07 -14.17
N ALA A 21 2.11 -4.85 -15.16
CA ALA A 21 2.57 -5.90 -16.06
C ALA A 21 3.39 -6.98 -15.35
N VAL A 22 4.33 -6.57 -14.49
CA VAL A 22 5.18 -7.53 -13.76
C VAL A 22 4.35 -8.34 -12.76
N LEU A 23 3.40 -7.71 -12.05
CA LEU A 23 2.51 -8.42 -11.14
C LEU A 23 1.59 -9.39 -11.89
N ALA A 24 0.98 -8.97 -13.01
CA ALA A 24 0.13 -9.82 -13.83
C ALA A 24 0.89 -11.06 -14.34
N LYS A 25 2.14 -10.87 -14.79
CA LYS A 25 3.02 -11.98 -15.20
C LYS A 25 3.34 -12.91 -14.04
N ALA A 26 3.71 -12.37 -12.87
CA ALA A 26 4.02 -13.19 -11.70
C ALA A 26 2.80 -14.01 -11.23
N LEU A 27 1.61 -13.41 -11.22
CA LEU A 27 0.36 -14.11 -10.94
C LEU A 27 0.07 -15.20 -11.97
N HIS A 28 0.28 -14.91 -13.25
CA HIS A 28 0.11 -15.90 -14.31
C HIS A 28 1.07 -17.08 -14.13
N ASP A 29 2.33 -16.83 -13.79
CA ASP A 29 3.32 -17.87 -13.56
C ASP A 29 2.97 -18.75 -12.35
N ALA A 30 2.43 -18.16 -11.28
CA ALA A 30 2.08 -18.88 -10.06
C ALA A 30 0.75 -19.66 -10.17
N LEU A 31 -0.25 -19.10 -10.87
CA LEU A 31 -1.61 -19.63 -10.91
C LEU A 31 -1.92 -20.37 -12.22
N GLY A 32 -1.15 -20.11 -13.28
CA GLY A 32 -1.33 -20.69 -14.61
C GLY A 32 -2.77 -20.52 -15.13
N PRO A 33 -3.43 -21.60 -15.57
CA PRO A 33 -4.83 -21.57 -16.01
C PRO A 33 -5.85 -21.12 -14.95
N GLY A 34 -5.45 -21.06 -13.66
CA GLY A 34 -6.30 -20.59 -12.57
C GLY A 34 -6.50 -19.07 -12.55
N LEU A 35 -5.73 -18.30 -13.33
CA LEU A 35 -5.86 -16.87 -13.49
C LEU A 35 -6.59 -16.50 -14.78
N THR A 36 -7.65 -15.69 -14.69
CA THR A 36 -8.24 -15.03 -15.86
C THR A 36 -7.81 -13.57 -15.90
N LEU A 37 -7.15 -13.17 -16.99
CA LEU A 37 -6.87 -11.76 -17.25
C LEU A 37 -8.11 -11.09 -17.85
N LEU A 38 -8.45 -9.91 -17.34
CA LEU A 38 -9.55 -9.09 -17.84
C LEU A 38 -9.01 -7.86 -18.54
N ASP A 39 -9.66 -7.48 -19.65
CA ASP A 39 -9.44 -6.19 -20.28
C ASP A 39 -9.69 -5.05 -19.28
N PRO A 40 -8.98 -3.91 -19.38
CA PRO A 40 -9.13 -2.81 -18.42
C PRO A 40 -10.55 -2.28 -18.26
N GLU A 41 -11.37 -2.36 -19.32
CA GLU A 41 -12.75 -1.89 -19.31
C GLU A 41 -13.77 -2.99 -18.95
N ALA A 42 -13.33 -4.24 -18.82
CA ALA A 42 -14.20 -5.36 -18.49
C ALA A 42 -14.73 -5.22 -17.06
N LYS A 43 -16.00 -5.61 -16.88
CA LYS A 43 -16.62 -5.73 -15.56
C LYS A 43 -16.05 -6.99 -14.89
N PHE A 44 -15.75 -6.89 -13.60
CA PHE A 44 -15.41 -8.08 -12.81
C PHE A 44 -16.58 -9.08 -12.81
N PRO A 45 -16.32 -10.38 -13.07
CA PRO A 45 -17.35 -11.41 -12.98
C PRO A 45 -17.87 -11.54 -11.55
N GLU A 46 -19.09 -12.04 -11.40
CA GLU A 46 -19.62 -12.36 -10.08
C GLU A 46 -18.90 -13.59 -9.52
N GLY A 47 -18.47 -13.49 -8.26
CA GLY A 47 -17.67 -14.52 -7.58
C GLY A 47 -16.20 -14.54 -7.99
N GLY A 48 -15.40 -15.27 -7.21
CA GLY A 48 -13.95 -15.35 -7.37
C GLY A 48 -13.18 -14.22 -6.68
N LEU A 49 -11.87 -14.38 -6.60
CA LEU A 49 -10.95 -13.39 -6.05
C LEU A 49 -10.64 -12.36 -7.13
N HIS A 50 -11.04 -11.11 -6.90
CA HIS A 50 -10.77 -9.99 -7.81
C HIS A 50 -9.46 -9.33 -7.41
N LEU A 51 -8.56 -9.13 -8.37
CA LEU A 51 -7.27 -8.46 -8.22
C LEU A 51 -7.10 -7.40 -9.32
N GLY A 52 -6.14 -6.49 -9.13
CA GLY A 52 -5.90 -5.37 -10.04
C GLY A 52 -6.73 -4.13 -9.69
N ARG A 53 -6.66 -3.11 -10.54
CA ARG A 53 -7.23 -1.79 -10.25
C ARG A 53 -8.74 -1.72 -10.48
N ALA A 54 -9.41 -0.97 -9.62
CA ALA A 54 -10.80 -0.54 -9.81
C ALA A 54 -10.92 0.51 -10.94
N ARG A 55 -12.03 0.52 -11.68
CA ARG A 55 -12.36 1.65 -12.57
C ARG A 55 -12.69 2.85 -11.70
N ARG A 56 -12.58 4.04 -12.28
CA ARG A 56 -12.98 5.27 -11.61
C ARG A 56 -14.45 5.17 -11.14
N ASN A 57 -14.68 5.30 -9.83
CA ASN A 57 -15.98 5.15 -9.15
C ASN A 57 -16.55 3.72 -9.07
N GLU A 58 -15.79 2.69 -9.46
CA GLU A 58 -16.15 1.30 -9.21
C GLU A 58 -15.66 0.90 -7.83
N ARG A 59 -16.55 0.33 -7.00
CA ARG A 59 -16.14 -0.35 -5.77
C ARG A 59 -16.08 -1.83 -6.04
N ILE A 60 -14.94 -2.43 -5.77
CA ILE A 60 -14.74 -3.86 -5.89
C ILE A 60 -14.60 -4.37 -4.47
N PRO A 61 -15.67 -4.93 -3.88
CA PRO A 61 -15.57 -5.52 -2.56
C PRO A 61 -14.54 -6.64 -2.62
N SER A 62 -13.46 -6.48 -1.87
CA SER A 62 -12.40 -7.47 -1.78
C SER A 62 -12.66 -8.37 -0.57
N PRO A 63 -12.67 -9.69 -0.75
CA PRO A 63 -12.70 -10.62 0.38
C PRO A 63 -11.36 -10.65 1.14
N LEU A 64 -10.29 -10.10 0.56
CA LEU A 64 -8.98 -10.07 1.20
C LEU A 64 -8.86 -8.97 2.24
N SER A 65 -9.39 -7.78 1.96
CA SER A 65 -9.21 -6.59 2.80
C SER A 65 -10.43 -5.68 2.66
N PRO A 66 -10.86 -5.00 3.75
CA PRO A 66 -11.89 -3.97 3.64
C PRO A 66 -11.42 -2.81 2.75
N ASP A 67 -12.36 -2.09 2.14
CA ASP A 67 -12.12 -0.90 1.30
C ASP A 67 -11.37 0.23 2.04
N GLN A 68 -11.48 0.25 3.36
CA GLN A 68 -10.80 1.20 4.24
C GLN A 68 -10.40 0.50 5.53
N ILE A 69 -9.15 0.73 5.96
CA ILE A 69 -8.65 0.30 7.26
C ILE A 69 -8.54 1.56 8.13
N PRO A 70 -9.42 1.73 9.15
CA PRO A 70 -9.29 2.82 10.11
C PRO A 70 -8.15 2.51 11.07
N TYR A 71 -6.90 2.56 10.59
CA TYR A 71 -5.73 2.15 11.36
C TYR A 71 -5.56 2.94 12.66
N TRP A 72 -6.16 4.11 12.75
CA TRP A 72 -6.24 4.92 13.94
C TRP A 72 -7.05 4.24 15.07
N GLU A 73 -7.99 3.36 14.77
CA GLU A 73 -8.76 2.64 15.79
C GLU A 73 -8.11 1.33 16.25
N ASP A 74 -7.10 0.84 15.52
CA ASP A 74 -6.53 -0.47 15.82
C ASP A 74 -5.55 -0.42 17.01
N PRO A 75 -5.71 -1.35 17.97
CA PRO A 75 -4.86 -1.42 19.16
C PRO A 75 -3.36 -1.52 18.88
N ALA A 76 -2.94 -2.21 17.81
CA ALA A 76 -1.54 -2.34 17.44
C ALA A 76 -0.96 -0.99 16.99
N PHE A 77 -1.66 -0.25 16.13
CA PHE A 77 -1.18 1.07 15.71
C PHE A 77 -1.00 1.98 16.92
N LEU A 78 -2.05 2.08 17.74
CA LEU A 78 -2.10 2.85 18.98
C LEU A 78 -0.97 2.50 19.95
N ARG A 79 -0.66 1.21 20.09
CA ARG A 79 0.38 0.71 21.00
C ARG A 79 1.79 1.02 20.51
N PHE A 80 2.01 0.96 19.20
CA PHE A 80 3.36 1.03 18.61
C PHE A 80 3.72 2.42 18.07
N THR A 81 2.79 3.37 18.05
CA THR A 81 3.08 4.79 17.85
C THR A 81 3.36 5.47 19.19
N ALA A 82 4.51 6.14 19.30
CA ALA A 82 4.84 6.97 20.47
C ALA A 82 4.46 8.45 20.24
N ARG A 83 4.08 8.79 19.01
CA ARG A 83 3.67 10.13 18.60
C ARG A 83 2.30 10.44 19.18
N ASP A 84 2.12 11.69 19.58
CA ASP A 84 0.81 12.21 19.98
C ASP A 84 -0.09 12.25 18.76
N TRP A 85 -1.27 11.65 18.86
CA TRP A 85 -2.17 11.56 17.73
C TRP A 85 -3.63 11.35 18.17
N GLY A 86 -4.57 11.77 17.33
CA GLY A 86 -5.99 11.49 17.52
C GLY A 86 -6.85 11.76 16.29
N HIS A 87 -8.11 11.31 16.34
CA HIS A 87 -9.13 11.53 15.32
C HIS A 87 -10.18 12.50 15.83
N TYR A 88 -10.36 13.60 15.12
CA TYR A 88 -11.14 14.75 15.56
C TYR A 88 -12.11 15.23 14.47
N ASP A 89 -13.13 15.95 14.90
CA ASP A 89 -13.81 16.92 14.05
C ASP A 89 -12.94 18.17 13.84
N LEU A 90 -13.47 19.19 13.19
CA LEU A 90 -12.70 20.39 12.88
C LEU A 90 -12.31 21.17 14.15
N GLU A 91 -13.26 21.38 15.06
CA GLU A 91 -13.03 22.14 16.31
C GLU A 91 -12.01 21.40 17.21
N GLY A 92 -12.19 20.10 17.41
CA GLY A 92 -11.23 19.29 18.17
C GLY A 92 -9.86 19.23 17.51
N ALA A 93 -9.77 19.26 16.18
CA ALA A 93 -8.50 19.33 15.48
C ALA A 93 -7.78 20.67 15.70
N GLU A 94 -8.52 21.79 15.72
CA GLU A 94 -7.95 23.12 16.05
C GLU A 94 -7.38 23.13 17.47
N GLU A 95 -8.10 22.60 18.44
CA GLU A 95 -7.64 22.47 19.83
C GLU A 95 -6.40 21.57 19.95
N ALA A 96 -6.40 20.43 19.25
CA ALA A 96 -5.28 19.49 19.26
C ALA A 96 -4.01 20.11 18.65
N VAL A 97 -4.14 20.82 17.52
CA VAL A 97 -3.02 21.55 16.89
C VAL A 97 -2.50 22.65 17.82
N ALA A 98 -3.38 23.46 18.40
CA ALA A 98 -3.00 24.50 19.33
C ALA A 98 -2.27 23.95 20.57
N ARG A 99 -2.72 22.80 21.09
CA ARG A 99 -2.07 22.09 22.19
C ARG A 99 -0.66 21.64 21.81
N LEU A 100 -0.49 20.96 20.68
CA LEU A 100 0.84 20.54 20.18
C LEU A 100 1.78 21.74 20.03
N HIS A 101 1.28 22.85 19.46
CA HIS A 101 2.06 24.07 19.27
C HIS A 101 2.49 24.69 20.61
N LYS A 102 1.60 24.71 21.61
CA LYS A 102 1.91 25.18 22.97
C LYS A 102 3.00 24.35 23.64
N GLU A 103 3.05 23.06 23.34
CA GLU A 103 4.09 22.14 23.80
C GLU A 103 5.39 22.22 22.96
N GLY A 104 5.43 23.13 21.98
CA GLY A 104 6.60 23.34 21.15
C GLY A 104 6.75 22.30 20.04
N ARG A 105 5.69 21.62 19.64
CA ARG A 105 5.67 20.61 18.56
C ARG A 105 4.90 21.11 17.33
N ASP A 106 5.34 20.69 16.14
CA ASP A 106 4.60 20.89 14.88
C ASP A 106 3.54 19.78 14.73
N ALA A 107 2.54 19.99 13.85
CA ALA A 107 1.51 18.99 13.58
C ALA A 107 1.49 18.55 12.11
N VAL A 108 0.99 17.34 11.85
CA VAL A 108 0.53 16.85 10.55
C VAL A 108 -0.95 16.56 10.65
N VAL A 109 -1.71 17.00 9.66
CA VAL A 109 -3.15 16.81 9.58
C VAL A 109 -3.48 16.02 8.32
N LYS A 110 -4.23 14.93 8.47
CA LYS A 110 -4.72 14.10 7.36
C LYS A 110 -6.24 14.07 7.38
N SER A 111 -6.89 14.17 6.22
CA SER A 111 -8.33 13.88 6.14
C SER A 111 -8.58 12.36 6.16
N THR A 112 -9.63 11.93 6.87
CA THR A 112 -10.07 10.52 6.90
C THR A 112 -11.10 10.18 5.82
N LEU A 113 -11.59 11.17 5.07
CA LEU A 113 -12.51 10.97 3.96
C LEU A 113 -11.74 10.61 2.70
N GLY A 114 -12.01 9.43 2.14
CA GLY A 114 -11.57 9.04 0.80
C GLY A 114 -10.05 8.99 0.61
N ALA A 115 -9.62 8.65 -0.61
CA ALA A 115 -8.20 8.50 -0.91
C ALA A 115 -7.49 9.86 -0.88
N LYS A 116 -6.65 10.08 0.15
CA LYS A 116 -5.58 11.10 0.22
C LYS A 116 -6.00 12.52 -0.21
N HIS A 117 -7.23 12.97 0.11
CA HIS A 117 -7.71 14.30 -0.29
C HIS A 117 -6.90 15.43 0.36
N LEU A 118 -6.30 15.18 1.52
CA LEU A 118 -5.48 16.15 2.21
C LEU A 118 -4.50 15.45 3.17
N VAL A 119 -3.22 15.79 3.03
CA VAL A 119 -2.18 15.59 4.03
C VAL A 119 -1.37 16.89 4.08
N THR A 120 -1.41 17.60 5.20
CA THR A 120 -0.71 18.89 5.34
C THR A 120 0.09 18.97 6.63
N GLY A 121 1.24 19.62 6.58
CA GLY A 121 1.99 19.99 7.77
C GLY A 121 1.49 21.34 8.28
N VAL A 122 1.32 21.46 9.60
CA VAL A 122 0.97 22.71 10.28
C VAL A 122 2.13 23.11 11.18
N PRO A 123 3.08 23.91 10.66
CA PRO A 123 4.20 24.41 11.45
C PRO A 123 3.72 25.23 12.63
N ARG A 124 4.49 25.24 13.72
CA ARG A 124 4.23 26.12 14.86
C ARG A 124 4.06 27.57 14.43
N GLY A 125 3.03 28.20 14.97
CA GLY A 125 2.68 29.59 14.68
C GLY A 125 1.76 29.76 13.47
N THR A 126 1.40 28.69 12.76
CA THR A 126 0.35 28.67 11.74
C THR A 126 -0.92 28.05 12.32
N SER A 127 -2.06 28.70 12.16
CA SER A 127 -3.33 28.10 12.59
C SER A 127 -3.75 26.93 11.70
N LEU A 128 -4.60 26.03 12.21
CA LEU A 128 -5.16 24.97 11.37
C LEU A 128 -5.96 25.55 10.19
N GLY A 129 -6.78 26.58 10.43
CA GLY A 129 -7.54 27.26 9.39
C GLY A 129 -6.67 27.81 8.25
N GLU A 130 -5.53 28.43 8.56
CA GLU A 130 -4.57 28.90 7.54
C GLU A 130 -3.94 27.75 6.75
N ALA A 131 -3.67 26.62 7.40
CA ALA A 131 -3.06 25.45 6.76
C ALA A 131 -4.04 24.63 5.90
N LEU A 132 -5.32 24.63 6.25
CA LEU A 132 -6.39 23.96 5.50
C LEU A 132 -6.94 24.83 4.37
N ASP A 133 -7.02 26.15 4.58
CA ASP A 133 -7.66 27.10 3.67
C ASP A 133 -9.04 26.59 3.21
N ALA A 134 -9.41 26.78 1.93
CA ALA A 134 -10.69 26.35 1.37
C ALA A 134 -10.85 24.81 1.31
N MET A 135 -9.79 24.01 1.50
CA MET A 135 -9.89 22.55 1.43
C MET A 135 -10.76 21.97 2.54
N VAL A 136 -10.92 22.69 3.65
CA VAL A 136 -11.76 22.28 4.79
C VAL A 136 -13.19 21.95 4.36
N TYR A 137 -13.74 22.68 3.38
CA TYR A 137 -15.10 22.46 2.86
C TYR A 137 -15.27 21.13 2.12
N SER A 138 -14.18 20.43 1.80
CA SER A 138 -14.25 19.12 1.14
C SER A 138 -14.57 17.98 2.11
N PHE A 139 -14.46 18.21 3.43
CA PHE A 139 -14.59 17.14 4.43
C PHE A 139 -15.22 17.55 5.77
N CYS A 140 -15.44 18.85 6.04
CA CYS A 140 -15.98 19.32 7.31
C CYS A 140 -17.39 18.82 7.64
N ASP A 141 -18.20 18.48 6.62
CA ASP A 141 -19.60 18.08 6.81
C ASP A 141 -19.78 16.64 7.36
N ARG A 142 -18.68 15.91 7.63
CA ARG A 142 -18.71 14.53 8.11
C ARG A 142 -17.75 14.29 9.30
N PRO A 143 -18.02 14.89 10.47
CA PRO A 143 -17.21 14.65 11.66
C PRO A 143 -17.37 13.22 12.20
N PRO A 144 -16.32 12.62 12.79
CA PRO A 144 -14.92 13.08 12.82
C PRO A 144 -14.21 12.89 11.45
N CYS A 145 -13.44 13.88 11.01
CA CYS A 145 -12.93 13.98 9.63
C CYS A 145 -11.42 14.21 9.49
N LEU A 146 -10.70 14.44 10.60
CA LEU A 146 -9.29 14.81 10.61
C LEU A 146 -8.49 13.95 11.59
N LEU A 147 -7.39 13.37 11.13
CA LEU A 147 -6.32 12.87 11.99
C LEU A 147 -5.34 14.00 12.25
N VAL A 148 -5.07 14.29 13.52
CA VAL A 148 -3.99 15.19 13.94
C VAL A 148 -2.89 14.35 14.54
N GLN A 149 -1.65 14.52 14.07
CA GLN A 149 -0.48 13.79 14.54
C GLN A 149 0.66 14.77 14.84
N GLU A 150 1.49 14.45 15.82
CA GLU A 150 2.79 15.12 15.98
C GLU A 150 3.63 14.97 14.72
N ARG A 151 4.15 16.09 14.21
CA ARG A 151 5.11 16.10 13.11
C ARG A 151 6.49 15.79 13.65
N VAL A 152 7.06 14.68 13.20
CA VAL A 152 8.44 14.28 13.48
C VAL A 152 9.17 14.00 12.16
N ASP A 153 10.49 14.12 12.18
CA ASP A 153 11.31 13.75 11.03
C ASP A 153 11.38 12.23 10.90
N MET A 154 10.81 11.73 9.79
CA MET A 154 10.78 10.32 9.44
C MET A 154 11.85 10.04 8.39
N ARG A 155 12.60 8.96 8.59
CA ARG A 155 13.62 8.49 7.65
C ARG A 155 13.42 7.02 7.34
N PHE A 156 13.94 6.57 6.21
CA PHE A 156 13.95 5.15 5.84
C PHE A 156 12.55 4.53 5.87
N GLU A 157 11.60 5.20 5.21
CA GLU A 157 10.25 4.67 5.07
C GLU A 157 10.26 3.35 4.30
N ARG A 158 9.58 2.34 4.83
CA ARG A 158 9.47 1.01 4.23
C ARG A 158 8.04 0.52 4.25
N ARG A 159 7.67 -0.13 3.16
CA ARG A 159 6.39 -0.79 2.95
C ARG A 159 6.52 -2.28 3.18
N PHE A 160 5.58 -2.85 3.92
CA PHE A 160 5.44 -4.26 4.21
C PHE A 160 4.05 -4.74 3.77
N LEU A 161 3.99 -5.82 3.00
CA LEU A 161 2.74 -6.35 2.47
C LEU A 161 2.39 -7.65 3.20
N PHE A 162 1.25 -7.66 3.89
CA PHE A 162 0.73 -8.80 4.63
C PHE A 162 -0.50 -9.39 3.95
N LEU A 163 -0.59 -10.72 3.96
CA LEU A 163 -1.77 -11.49 3.55
C LEU A 163 -1.93 -12.67 4.50
N ASP A 164 -3.14 -12.83 5.06
CA ASP A 164 -3.46 -13.88 6.04
C ASP A 164 -2.52 -13.90 7.26
N GLY A 165 -1.99 -12.74 7.66
CA GLY A 165 -1.06 -12.57 8.78
C GLY A 165 0.41 -12.83 8.41
N GLU A 166 0.69 -13.30 7.20
CA GLU A 166 2.04 -13.59 6.72
C GLU A 166 2.63 -12.42 5.94
N LEU A 167 3.90 -12.11 6.19
CA LEU A 167 4.64 -11.10 5.43
C LEU A 167 5.02 -11.66 4.06
N LEU A 168 4.41 -11.14 2.99
CA LEU A 168 4.72 -11.56 1.63
C LEU A 168 6.05 -10.96 1.16
N THR A 169 6.17 -9.64 1.24
CA THR A 169 7.33 -8.90 0.74
C THR A 169 7.40 -7.51 1.34
N GLN A 170 8.50 -6.82 1.10
CA GLN A 170 8.75 -5.47 1.58
C GLN A 170 9.72 -4.71 0.67
N SER A 171 9.69 -3.38 0.75
CA SER A 171 10.55 -2.49 -0.01
C SER A 171 10.72 -1.15 0.71
N ALA A 172 11.82 -0.45 0.43
CA ALA A 172 11.86 0.99 0.65
C ALA A 172 10.75 1.70 -0.14
N VAL A 173 10.18 2.76 0.43
CA VAL A 173 9.24 3.63 -0.26
C VAL A 173 10.03 4.66 -1.06
N GLY A 174 9.82 4.69 -2.37
CA GLY A 174 10.49 5.63 -3.27
C GLY A 174 9.69 5.82 -4.54
N SER A 175 9.42 7.08 -4.92
CA SER A 175 8.55 7.40 -6.06
C SER A 175 9.08 6.99 -7.44
N HIS A 176 10.35 6.58 -7.50
CA HIS A 176 11.06 6.15 -8.71
C HIS A 176 11.38 4.65 -8.70
N LEU A 177 10.98 3.93 -7.65
CA LEU A 177 11.20 2.49 -7.55
C LEU A 177 10.01 1.76 -8.16
N THR A 178 10.30 0.63 -8.82
CA THR A 178 9.31 -0.34 -9.31
C THR A 178 9.82 -1.76 -9.07
N PRO A 179 9.01 -2.80 -9.28
CA PRO A 179 9.45 -4.18 -9.11
C PRO A 179 10.67 -4.52 -9.99
N MET A 180 10.82 -3.84 -11.13
CA MET A 180 11.99 -3.99 -12.01
C MET A 180 13.28 -3.40 -11.45
N SER A 181 13.20 -2.48 -10.49
CA SER A 181 14.39 -1.96 -9.79
C SER A 181 15.20 -3.09 -9.15
N ARG A 182 14.54 -4.20 -8.75
CA ARG A 182 15.22 -5.41 -8.27
C ARG A 182 16.18 -6.00 -9.29
N VAL A 183 15.85 -5.93 -10.58
CA VAL A 183 16.66 -6.47 -11.68
C VAL A 183 17.78 -5.50 -12.05
N TRP A 184 17.46 -4.21 -12.15
CA TRP A 184 18.43 -3.19 -12.58
C TRP A 184 19.48 -2.88 -11.50
N GLU A 185 19.08 -2.93 -10.23
CA GLU A 185 19.97 -2.66 -9.09
C GLU A 185 20.65 -3.94 -8.56
N ALA A 186 20.26 -5.14 -9.03
CA ALA A 186 20.93 -6.41 -8.68
C ALA A 186 22.43 -6.42 -9.06
N GLY A 187 22.85 -5.55 -9.98
CA GLY A 187 24.27 -5.35 -10.32
C GLY A 187 25.12 -4.82 -9.16
N ALA A 188 24.52 -4.36 -8.06
CA ALA A 188 25.22 -3.80 -6.91
C ALA A 188 25.72 -4.84 -5.88
N GLY A 189 25.41 -6.14 -6.05
CA GLY A 189 25.87 -7.22 -5.16
C GLY A 189 25.26 -7.20 -3.75
N ALA A 190 24.15 -6.47 -3.58
CA ALA A 190 23.36 -6.39 -2.36
C ALA A 190 21.95 -6.95 -2.62
N ASP A 191 21.35 -7.59 -1.61
CA ASP A 191 19.95 -8.00 -1.67
C ASP A 191 19.08 -6.74 -1.73
N PHE A 192 18.15 -6.67 -2.68
CA PHE A 192 17.36 -5.46 -2.93
C PHE A 192 16.51 -5.09 -1.69
N GLU A 193 16.05 -6.09 -0.95
CA GLU A 193 15.37 -5.94 0.34
C GLU A 193 16.18 -5.14 1.35
N ASP A 194 17.51 -5.16 1.27
CA ASP A 194 18.40 -4.46 2.19
C ASP A 194 18.74 -3.04 1.77
N LEU A 195 18.17 -2.58 0.66
CA LEU A 195 18.29 -1.21 0.21
C LEU A 195 17.24 -0.32 0.88
N HIS A 196 17.68 0.87 1.26
CA HIS A 196 16.85 1.91 1.88
C HIS A 196 17.03 3.23 1.16
N LEU A 197 16.01 4.08 1.25
CA LEU A 197 16.07 5.48 0.85
C LEU A 197 15.90 6.34 2.09
N GLU A 198 16.73 7.36 2.25
CA GLU A 198 16.66 8.23 3.42
C GLU A 198 15.30 8.94 3.54
N THR A 199 14.74 9.35 2.40
CA THR A 199 13.37 9.87 2.26
C THR A 199 12.76 9.32 0.97
N PRO A 200 11.42 9.33 0.81
CA PRO A 200 10.76 8.85 -0.41
C PRO A 200 11.20 9.53 -1.71
N GLY A 201 11.71 10.77 -1.62
CA GLY A 201 12.24 11.54 -2.75
C GLY A 201 13.74 11.36 -3.00
N SER A 202 14.46 10.69 -2.11
CA SER A 202 15.89 10.39 -2.30
C SER A 202 16.07 9.45 -3.49
N ARG A 203 17.14 9.65 -4.27
CA ARG A 203 17.61 8.69 -5.29
C ARG A 203 18.84 7.89 -4.85
N ARG A 204 19.37 8.19 -3.66
CA ARG A 204 20.54 7.51 -3.11
C ARG A 204 20.08 6.25 -2.39
N LEU A 205 20.41 5.10 -2.93
CA LEU A 205 20.24 3.80 -2.30
C LEU A 205 21.29 3.60 -1.20
N ILE A 206 20.84 3.15 -0.03
CA ILE A 206 21.67 2.88 1.14
C ILE A 206 21.47 1.42 1.51
N HIS A 207 22.52 0.61 1.37
CA HIS A 207 22.50 -0.79 1.79
C HIS A 207 22.67 -0.88 3.31
N ASN A 208 21.66 -1.40 4.03
CA ASN A 208 21.68 -1.54 5.48
C ASN A 208 20.85 -2.77 5.95
N PRO A 209 21.42 -3.98 5.90
CA PRO A 209 20.74 -5.21 6.30
C PRO A 209 20.35 -5.24 7.78
N ALA A 210 21.13 -4.60 8.65
CA ALA A 210 20.82 -4.54 10.08
C ALA A 210 19.54 -3.74 10.35
N LEU A 211 19.36 -2.61 9.65
CA LEU A 211 18.12 -1.84 9.73
C LEU A 211 16.93 -2.62 9.15
N THR A 212 17.12 -3.31 8.02
CA THR A 212 16.09 -4.18 7.44
C THR A 212 15.60 -5.22 8.43
N ALA A 213 16.52 -5.93 9.09
CA ALA A 213 16.18 -6.95 10.08
C ALA A 213 15.38 -6.36 11.25
N ARG A 214 15.78 -5.18 11.75
CA ARG A 214 15.06 -4.48 12.83
C ARG A 214 13.66 -4.04 12.41
N MET A 215 13.51 -3.46 11.22
CA MET A 215 12.21 -3.01 10.70
C MET A 215 11.29 -4.19 10.40
N THR A 216 11.82 -5.28 9.86
CA THR A 216 11.07 -6.51 9.60
C THR A 216 10.60 -7.15 10.91
N ALA A 217 11.47 -7.26 11.92
CA ALA A 217 11.07 -7.78 13.23
C ALA A 217 9.98 -6.92 13.89
N ARG A 218 10.08 -5.59 13.78
CA ARG A 218 9.05 -4.67 14.26
C ARG A 218 7.74 -4.83 13.48
N ALA A 219 7.80 -4.96 12.16
CA ALA A 219 6.62 -5.17 11.32
C ALA A 219 5.88 -6.45 11.72
N LEU A 220 6.60 -7.56 11.91
CA LEU A 220 6.01 -8.83 12.37
C LEU A 220 5.38 -8.70 13.77
N GLU A 221 6.03 -7.98 14.69
CA GLU A 221 5.47 -7.71 16.03
C GLU A 221 4.16 -6.91 15.96
N ILE A 222 4.11 -5.87 15.12
CA ILE A 222 2.91 -5.05 14.93
C ILE A 222 1.80 -5.88 14.29
N ALA A 223 2.11 -6.62 13.21
CA ALA A 223 1.14 -7.42 12.48
C ALA A 223 0.52 -8.52 13.37
N ALA A 224 1.32 -9.17 14.22
CA ALA A 224 0.83 -10.17 15.17
C ALA A 224 -0.11 -9.59 16.24
N ALA A 225 -0.10 -8.26 16.45
CA ALA A 225 -0.97 -7.58 17.39
C ALA A 225 -2.17 -6.88 16.72
N SER A 226 -2.18 -6.75 15.39
CA SER A 226 -3.25 -6.07 14.64
C SER A 226 -4.49 -6.95 14.55
N GLU A 227 -5.65 -6.31 14.43
CA GLU A 227 -6.91 -7.00 14.16
C GLU A 227 -7.08 -7.34 12.68
N HIS A 228 -6.16 -6.86 11.83
CA HIS A 228 -6.15 -7.09 10.39
C HIS A 228 -5.10 -8.13 10.00
N ALA A 229 -5.50 -9.12 9.21
CA ALA A 229 -4.58 -10.14 8.69
C ALA A 229 -3.98 -9.76 7.32
N THR A 230 -4.69 -8.93 6.55
CA THR A 230 -4.31 -8.59 5.18
C THR A 230 -4.33 -7.08 5.01
N PHE A 231 -3.14 -6.49 4.92
CA PHE A 231 -2.96 -5.04 4.87
C PHE A 231 -1.54 -4.69 4.41
N CYS A 232 -1.39 -3.45 3.96
CA CYS A 232 -0.12 -2.85 3.62
C CYS A 232 0.28 -1.93 4.79
N MET A 233 1.46 -2.12 5.34
CA MET A 233 1.96 -1.32 6.45
C MET A 233 3.19 -0.53 6.05
N ASP A 234 3.15 0.78 6.30
CA ASP A 234 4.29 1.66 6.12
C ASP A 234 4.90 1.98 7.49
N LEU A 235 6.20 1.71 7.66
CA LEU A 235 6.99 1.99 8.86
C LEU A 235 8.10 2.99 8.54
N CYS A 236 8.55 3.74 9.55
CA CYS A 236 9.74 4.60 9.43
C CYS A 236 10.65 4.48 10.65
N LEU A 237 11.87 4.97 10.47
CA LEU A 237 12.79 5.29 11.55
C LEU A 237 12.56 6.75 11.99
N ILE A 238 12.39 6.94 13.29
CA ILE A 238 12.39 8.25 13.96
C ILE A 238 13.67 8.37 14.79
N GLY A 239 14.40 9.46 14.56
CA GLY A 239 15.71 9.75 15.15
C GLY A 239 16.86 9.69 14.14
N GLU A 240 18.03 10.19 14.54
CA GLU A 240 19.18 10.36 13.64
C GLU A 240 20.00 9.06 13.46
N ASP A 241 20.01 8.18 14.46
CA ASP A 241 20.84 6.98 14.46
C ASP A 241 20.07 5.75 13.97
N ALA A 242 20.51 5.17 12.85
CA ALA A 242 19.93 3.94 12.29
C ALA A 242 20.14 2.70 13.16
N ALA A 243 21.05 2.71 14.14
CA ALA A 243 21.29 1.60 15.05
C ALA A 243 20.33 1.60 16.26
N CYS A 244 19.97 2.79 16.78
CA CYS A 244 19.17 2.91 18.01
C CYS A 244 17.87 3.71 17.87
N GLY A 245 17.62 4.35 16.72
CA GLY A 245 16.39 5.08 16.46
C GLY A 245 15.14 4.20 16.57
N ARG A 246 14.00 4.82 16.86
CA ARG A 246 12.73 4.13 17.06
C ARG A 246 12.11 3.80 15.72
N ILE A 247 11.50 2.62 15.60
CA ILE A 247 10.77 2.22 14.41
C ILE A 247 9.28 2.30 14.75
N GLU A 248 8.55 3.15 14.05
CA GLU A 248 7.14 3.43 14.35
C GLU A 248 6.27 3.32 13.08
N PRO A 249 5.00 2.92 13.22
CA PRO A 249 4.07 2.87 12.10
C PRO A 249 3.65 4.27 11.63
N ILE A 250 3.48 4.42 10.32
CA ILE A 250 2.97 5.64 9.67
C ILE A 250 1.48 5.50 9.39
N GLU A 251 1.09 4.43 8.71
CA GLU A 251 -0.27 4.14 8.28
C GLU A 251 -0.42 2.67 7.87
N TRP A 252 -1.66 2.21 7.81
CA TRP A 252 -2.02 1.04 7.02
C TRP A 252 -2.92 1.40 5.85
N ASN A 253 -2.71 0.70 4.75
CA ASN A 253 -3.55 0.76 3.58
C ASN A 253 -4.17 -0.62 3.36
N PRO A 254 -5.43 -0.71 2.90
CA PRO A 254 -5.99 -1.94 2.36
C PRO A 254 -5.02 -2.62 1.39
N PHE A 255 -4.82 -3.93 1.55
CA PHE A 255 -3.98 -4.69 0.62
C PHE A 255 -4.84 -5.53 -0.32
N GLN A 256 -4.81 -5.16 -1.60
CA GLN A 256 -5.28 -5.97 -2.69
C GLN A 256 -4.22 -5.92 -3.80
N PRO A 257 -3.65 -7.07 -4.21
CA PRO A 257 -2.66 -7.10 -5.28
C PRO A 257 -3.12 -6.32 -6.52
N GLY A 258 -2.28 -5.38 -6.96
CA GLY A 258 -2.52 -4.51 -8.11
C GLY A 258 -3.26 -3.19 -7.81
N GLN A 259 -3.70 -2.93 -6.57
CA GLN A 259 -4.38 -1.67 -6.19
C GLN A 259 -3.48 -0.59 -5.57
N LEU A 260 -2.30 -0.97 -5.09
CA LEU A 260 -1.34 -0.06 -4.46
C LEU A 260 0.00 -0.08 -5.20
N GLY A 261 0.73 1.03 -5.10
CA GLY A 261 2.10 1.12 -5.60
C GLY A 261 2.99 0.07 -4.93
N LEU A 262 3.64 -0.75 -5.76
CA LEU A 262 4.49 -1.84 -5.29
C LEU A 262 5.88 -1.35 -4.91
N TYR A 263 6.34 -0.23 -5.49
CA TYR A 263 7.75 0.17 -5.40
C TYR A 263 8.63 -1.03 -5.78
N GLY A 264 9.73 -1.27 -5.07
CA GLY A 264 10.53 -2.47 -5.26
C GLY A 264 10.06 -3.71 -4.48
N CYS A 265 8.77 -3.90 -4.21
CA CYS A 265 8.26 -5.15 -3.65
C CYS A 265 8.43 -6.33 -4.63
N ASP A 266 8.54 -7.56 -4.12
CA ASP A 266 8.69 -8.77 -4.96
C ASP A 266 7.32 -9.30 -5.44
N PRO A 267 7.00 -9.19 -6.74
CA PRO A 267 5.72 -9.63 -7.27
C PRO A 267 5.56 -11.15 -7.27
N ARG A 268 6.66 -11.92 -7.29
CA ARG A 268 6.61 -13.39 -7.21
C ARG A 268 6.14 -13.83 -5.84
N ARG A 269 6.67 -13.24 -4.76
CA ARG A 269 6.20 -13.53 -3.40
C ARG A 269 4.74 -13.15 -3.18
N ILE A 270 4.29 -12.04 -3.80
CA ILE A 270 2.87 -11.67 -3.79
C ILE A 270 2.03 -12.76 -4.48
N ALA A 271 2.43 -13.20 -5.66
CA ALA A 271 1.72 -14.22 -6.42
C ALA A 271 1.69 -15.58 -5.72
N GLU A 272 2.79 -15.99 -5.09
CA GLU A 272 2.87 -17.20 -4.26
C GLU A 272 1.95 -17.12 -3.05
N GLY A 273 1.89 -15.96 -2.38
CA GLY A 273 0.95 -15.71 -1.29
C GLY A 273 -0.51 -15.82 -1.72
N VAL A 274 -0.86 -15.22 -2.87
CA VAL A 274 -2.21 -15.35 -3.46
C VAL A 274 -2.54 -16.80 -3.78
N ARG A 275 -1.60 -17.57 -4.35
CA ARG A 275 -1.81 -19.01 -4.60
C ARG A 275 -2.09 -19.77 -3.31
N ALA A 276 -1.25 -19.57 -2.28
CA ALA A 276 -1.43 -20.22 -0.99
C ALA A 276 -2.79 -19.87 -0.35
N HIS A 277 -3.20 -18.61 -0.43
CA HIS A 277 -4.52 -18.16 0.03
C HIS A 277 -5.66 -18.90 -0.68
N LEU A 278 -5.60 -19.01 -2.02
CA LEU A 278 -6.61 -19.71 -2.81
C LEU A 278 -6.68 -21.21 -2.51
N GLU A 279 -5.53 -21.83 -2.19
CA GLU A 279 -5.42 -23.25 -1.81
C GLU A 279 -5.96 -23.51 -0.40
N ALA A 280 -5.71 -22.60 0.53
CA ALA A 280 -6.24 -22.64 1.90
C ALA A 280 -7.76 -22.35 1.96
N ASN A 281 -8.27 -21.60 0.98
CA ASN A 281 -9.67 -21.15 0.93
C ASN A 281 -10.40 -21.58 -0.36
N PRO A 282 -10.46 -22.88 -0.67
CA PRO A 282 -10.96 -23.37 -1.96
C PRO A 282 -12.45 -23.10 -2.20
N ASP A 283 -13.22 -22.86 -1.13
CA ASP A 283 -14.68 -22.66 -1.17
C ASP A 283 -15.09 -21.19 -1.26
N LEU A 284 -14.22 -20.25 -0.83
CA LEU A 284 -14.53 -18.80 -0.83
C LEU A 284 -14.69 -18.24 -2.24
N TYR A 285 -14.11 -18.90 -3.24
CA TYR A 285 -13.95 -18.38 -4.60
C TYR A 285 -14.60 -19.27 -5.66
N GLN A 286 -15.59 -20.08 -5.27
CA GLN A 286 -16.36 -20.90 -6.20
C GLN A 286 -17.47 -20.08 -6.87
N GLY A 287 -17.55 -20.20 -8.20
CA GLY A 287 -18.60 -19.62 -9.04
C GLY A 287 -18.67 -20.39 -10.36
N ALA A 288 -19.85 -20.51 -10.97
CA ALA A 288 -20.02 -21.28 -12.21
C ALA A 288 -19.06 -20.78 -13.31
N PRO A 289 -18.54 -21.67 -14.17
CA PRO A 289 -17.77 -21.25 -15.34
C PRO A 289 -18.72 -20.45 -16.24
N THR A 290 -18.63 -19.12 -16.19
CA THR A 290 -19.05 -18.37 -17.36
C THR A 290 -18.01 -18.69 -18.41
N ALA A 291 -18.47 -19.36 -19.48
CA ALA A 291 -17.69 -19.46 -20.70
C ALA A 291 -17.04 -18.10 -20.96
N PRO A 292 -15.77 -18.03 -21.40
CA PRO A 292 -15.20 -16.76 -21.81
C PRO A 292 -16.24 -16.09 -22.71
N PRO A 293 -16.60 -14.81 -22.47
CA PRO A 293 -17.45 -14.12 -23.42
C PRO A 293 -16.82 -14.34 -24.79
N GLU A 294 -17.61 -14.74 -25.79
CA GLU A 294 -17.12 -14.81 -27.17
C GLU A 294 -16.46 -13.46 -27.43
N GLN A 295 -15.12 -13.44 -27.38
CA GLN A 295 -14.37 -12.24 -27.67
C GLN A 295 -14.61 -12.02 -29.16
N PRO A 296 -15.22 -10.90 -29.59
CA PRO A 296 -15.03 -10.51 -30.96
C PRO A 296 -13.52 -10.40 -31.14
N ALA A 297 -12.97 -11.15 -32.11
CA ALA A 297 -11.53 -11.19 -32.36
C ALA A 297 -10.99 -9.76 -32.30
N PRO A 298 -10.01 -9.46 -31.41
CA PRO A 298 -9.47 -8.12 -31.32
C PRO A 298 -8.92 -7.77 -32.71
N ALA A 299 -9.36 -6.65 -33.26
CA ALA A 299 -8.72 -6.07 -34.43
C ALA A 299 -7.31 -5.62 -34.00
N GLY A 300 -6.34 -6.53 -34.12
CA GLY A 300 -4.91 -6.23 -34.06
C GLY A 300 -4.22 -6.31 -32.70
N ALA A 301 -4.38 -7.38 -31.93
CA ALA A 301 -3.49 -7.65 -30.80
C ALA A 301 -3.28 -9.16 -30.57
N ASP A 302 -2.56 -9.82 -31.49
CA ASP A 302 -1.74 -10.96 -31.09
C ASP A 302 -0.59 -10.38 -30.26
N LEU A 303 -0.74 -10.36 -28.94
CA LEU A 303 0.41 -10.26 -28.04
C LEU A 303 1.17 -11.57 -28.18
N ASP A 304 2.19 -11.57 -29.02
CA ASP A 304 3.14 -12.65 -29.15
C ASP A 304 4.04 -12.65 -27.91
N TRP A 305 3.83 -13.63 -27.03
CA TRP A 305 4.60 -13.79 -25.80
C TRP A 305 6.04 -14.23 -26.04
N THR A 306 6.41 -14.63 -27.26
CA THR A 306 7.81 -14.97 -27.59
C THR A 306 8.74 -13.76 -27.56
N ASP A 307 8.21 -12.53 -27.57
CA ASP A 307 8.98 -11.30 -27.41
C ASP A 307 9.44 -11.03 -25.96
N PHE A 308 8.92 -11.78 -24.96
CA PHE A 308 9.31 -11.65 -23.55
C PHE A 308 10.35 -12.69 -23.09
N ASP A 309 10.69 -13.66 -23.93
CA ASP A 309 11.66 -14.74 -23.63
C ASP A 309 13.08 -14.47 -24.20
N ALA A 310 13.41 -13.20 -24.50
CA ALA A 310 14.73 -12.79 -25.02
C ALA A 310 15.66 -12.18 -23.95
#